data_AF-A0A194XEC6-F1
#
_entry.id   AF-A0A194XEC6-F1
#
_cell.length_a   1.000
_cell.length_b   1.000
_cell.length_c   1.000
_cell.angle_alpha   90.00
_cell.angle_beta   90.00
_cell.angle_gamma   90.00
#
_symmetry.space_group_name_H-M   'P 1'
#
loop_
_entity.id
_entity.type
_entity.pdbx_description
1 polymer ?
#
loop_
_entity_poly.entity_id
_entity_poly.type
_entity_poly.pdbx_seq_one_letter_code
_entity_poly.pdbx_strand_id
1 'polypeptide(L)'
;MGLDQFNLARFVARQDRDLLAPGIGVQLFGNYDQARRQVEGGTRTTQWMWWIYPFHLGNANSATAREFGITSLAEARAYLNHPVLGPRLVEMLEALENTPAATIQELLGGPTPIWQLHASLTLFLRADPDAQFFDFQAVLDQFYNGALSARAVRVLDEEEEADASV
;
A
#
# COMPACT_ATOMS: atom_id res chain seq x y z
N MET A 1 22.53 9.98 11.14
CA MET A 1 21.27 9.20 11.13
C MET A 1 20.16 10.18 11.44
N GLY A 2 19.45 10.66 10.41
CA GLY A 2 18.29 11.53 10.62
C GLY A 2 17.23 10.77 11.40
N LEU A 3 16.59 11.42 12.38
CA LEU A 3 15.47 10.86 13.10
C LEU A 3 14.42 10.44 12.06
N ASP A 4 13.92 9.20 12.17
CA ASP A 4 12.81 8.70 11.36
C ASP A 4 11.55 9.46 11.77
N GLN A 5 11.39 10.68 11.24
CA GLN A 5 10.34 11.63 11.59
C GLN A 5 8.94 11.01 11.52
N PHE A 6 8.75 10.09 10.57
CA PHE A 6 7.49 9.44 10.31
C PHE A 6 7.40 8.03 10.89
N ASN A 7 8.44 7.53 11.57
CA ASN A 7 8.50 6.15 12.08
C ASN A 7 8.22 5.11 10.97
N LEU A 8 8.83 5.27 9.79
CA LEU A 8 8.74 4.33 8.68
C LEU A 8 9.29 2.94 9.03
N ALA A 9 10.17 2.84 10.03
CA ALA A 9 10.67 1.57 10.56
C ALA A 9 9.54 0.60 10.98
N ARG A 10 8.35 1.11 11.34
CA ARG A 10 7.19 0.27 11.65
C ARG A 10 6.76 -0.61 10.47
N PHE A 11 6.85 -0.11 9.25
CA PHE A 11 6.53 -0.88 8.04
C PHE A 11 7.57 -1.96 7.80
N VAL A 12 8.86 -1.61 7.85
CA VAL A 12 9.97 -2.56 7.66
C VAL A 12 9.88 -3.68 8.69
N ALA A 13 9.74 -3.34 9.97
CA ALA A 13 9.60 -4.31 11.05
C ALA A 13 8.40 -5.25 10.82
N ARG A 14 7.28 -4.73 10.30
CA ARG A 14 6.09 -5.56 10.01
C ARG A 14 6.27 -6.45 8.79
N GLN A 15 6.92 -5.93 7.75
CA GLN A 15 7.21 -6.63 6.49
C GLN A 15 8.24 -7.75 6.67
N ASP A 16 9.18 -7.59 7.60
CA ASP A 16 10.26 -8.57 7.84
C ASP A 16 9.89 -9.61 8.89
N ARG A 17 8.88 -9.32 9.73
CA ARG A 17 8.48 -10.22 10.80
C ARG A 17 8.02 -11.55 10.22
N ASP A 18 8.77 -12.60 10.51
CA ASP A 18 8.31 -13.96 10.25
C ASP A 18 7.11 -14.26 11.18
N LEU A 19 6.01 -14.66 10.57
CA LEU A 19 4.75 -14.98 11.24
C LEU A 19 4.51 -16.49 11.27
N LEU A 20 5.49 -17.28 10.81
CA LEU A 20 5.55 -18.73 10.99
C LEU A 20 5.88 -19.06 12.45
N ALA A 21 4.90 -18.90 13.34
CA ALA A 21 4.93 -19.68 14.57
C ALA A 21 4.52 -21.13 14.22
N PRO A 22 5.38 -22.15 14.44
CA PRO A 22 4.99 -23.52 14.21
C PRO A 22 3.97 -23.96 15.28
N GLY A 23 2.76 -24.33 14.85
CA GLY A 23 1.79 -25.02 15.69
C GLY A 23 0.36 -24.49 15.59
N ILE A 24 -0.48 -25.22 14.87
CA ILE A 24 -1.96 -25.24 14.98
C ILE A 24 -2.61 -23.84 14.93
N GLY A 25 -2.60 -23.22 13.75
CA GLY A 25 -3.37 -22.00 13.50
C GLY A 25 -3.43 -21.64 12.02
N VAL A 26 -4.54 -21.06 11.58
CA VAL A 26 -4.62 -20.41 10.27
C VAL A 26 -3.71 -19.18 10.33
N GLN A 27 -2.73 -19.09 9.44
CA GLN A 27 -1.91 -17.91 9.33
C GLN A 27 -2.77 -16.75 8.80
N LEU A 28 -3.14 -15.82 9.67
CA LEU A 28 -4.00 -14.70 9.29
C LEU A 28 -3.25 -13.58 8.58
N PHE A 29 -1.97 -13.40 8.90
CA PHE A 29 -1.18 -12.27 8.44
C PHE A 29 0.06 -12.72 7.67
N GLY A 30 0.40 -11.99 6.61
CA GLY A 30 1.56 -12.26 5.75
C GLY A 30 2.68 -11.22 5.90
N ASN A 31 3.92 -11.65 5.73
CA ASN A 31 5.08 -10.76 5.62
C ASN A 31 5.37 -10.40 4.14
N TYR A 32 6.44 -9.66 3.85
CA TYR A 32 6.79 -9.25 2.48
C TYR A 32 6.93 -10.43 1.52
N ASP A 33 7.76 -11.41 1.87
CA ASP A 33 8.03 -12.55 1.00
C ASP A 33 6.77 -13.39 0.74
N GLN A 34 5.90 -13.52 1.73
CA GLN A 34 4.62 -14.22 1.58
C GLN A 34 3.63 -13.44 0.72
N ALA A 35 3.56 -12.12 0.88
CA ALA A 35 2.73 -11.25 0.04
C ALA A 35 3.17 -11.33 -1.42
N ARG A 36 4.48 -11.21 -1.68
CA ARG A 36 5.06 -11.34 -3.02
C ARG A 36 4.72 -12.68 -3.66
N ARG A 37 4.97 -13.80 -2.97
CA ARG A 37 4.58 -15.14 -3.47
C ARG A 37 3.09 -15.28 -3.76
N GLN A 38 2.23 -14.66 -2.95
CA GLN A 38 0.78 -14.69 -3.16
C GLN A 38 0.35 -13.88 -4.40
N VAL A 39 0.98 -12.75 -4.65
CA VAL A 39 0.74 -11.92 -5.84
C VAL A 39 1.26 -12.60 -7.11
N GLU A 40 2.49 -13.11 -7.08
CA GLU A 40 3.09 -13.90 -8.18
C GLU A 40 2.29 -15.19 -8.45
N GLY A 41 1.70 -15.78 -7.42
CA GLY A 41 0.81 -16.94 -7.53
C GLY A 41 -0.63 -16.62 -7.92
N GLY A 42 -1.00 -15.34 -8.02
CA GLY A 42 -2.34 -14.90 -8.45
C GLY A 42 -3.45 -15.05 -7.40
N THR A 43 -3.15 -15.33 -6.13
CA THR A 43 -4.18 -15.42 -5.09
C THR A 43 -3.64 -15.03 -3.71
N ARG A 44 -4.29 -14.04 -3.10
CA ARG A 44 -4.04 -13.62 -1.72
C ARG A 44 -4.73 -14.54 -0.73
N THR A 45 -3.96 -15.15 0.16
CA THR A 45 -4.46 -16.05 1.21
C THR A 45 -4.27 -15.51 2.63
N THR A 46 -3.45 -14.46 2.79
CA THR A 46 -3.17 -13.84 4.10
C THR A 46 -3.37 -12.34 4.06
N GLN A 47 -3.52 -11.72 5.23
CA GLN A 47 -3.79 -10.30 5.38
C GLN A 47 -2.47 -9.51 5.49
N TRP A 48 -2.14 -8.73 4.46
CA TRP A 48 -0.90 -7.93 4.40
C TRP A 48 -1.05 -6.54 3.77
N MET A 49 -2.25 -6.21 3.28
CA MET A 49 -2.53 -4.98 2.53
C MET A 49 -2.04 -3.71 3.25
N TRP A 50 -2.30 -3.56 4.56
CA TRP A 50 -1.95 -2.34 5.31
C TRP A 50 -0.46 -1.97 5.28
N TRP A 51 0.45 -2.95 5.28
CA TRP A 51 1.89 -2.67 5.33
C TRP A 51 2.62 -2.91 4.00
N ILE A 52 1.93 -3.44 3.00
CA ILE A 52 2.46 -3.62 1.63
C ILE A 52 1.93 -2.54 0.69
N TYR A 53 0.62 -2.26 0.75
CA TYR A 53 -0.05 -1.18 0.02
C TYR A 53 -0.68 -0.20 1.01
N PRO A 54 0.14 0.57 1.75
CA PRO A 54 -0.38 1.51 2.73
C PRO A 54 -1.16 2.63 2.04
N PHE A 55 -2.15 3.16 2.73
CA PHE A 55 -3.04 4.22 2.25
C PHE A 55 -3.18 5.31 3.31
N HIS A 56 -3.73 6.46 2.92
CA HIS A 56 -3.83 7.61 3.83
C HIS A 56 -4.77 7.30 5.01
N LEU A 57 -4.33 7.55 6.24
CA LEU A 57 -5.03 7.21 7.49
C LEU A 57 -6.46 7.76 7.53
N GLY A 58 -6.69 8.96 6.99
CA GLY A 58 -8.03 9.57 6.91
C GLY A 58 -9.08 8.70 6.19
N ASN A 59 -8.66 7.69 5.44
CA ASN A 59 -9.56 6.76 4.77
C ASN A 59 -10.18 5.71 5.69
N ALA A 60 -9.61 5.40 6.86
CA ALA A 60 -10.10 4.33 7.74
C ALA A 60 -9.83 4.58 9.23
N ASN A 61 -10.63 3.95 10.12
CA ASN A 61 -10.51 4.13 11.57
C ASN A 61 -10.28 2.82 12.35
N SER A 62 -9.81 1.76 11.68
CA SER A 62 -9.47 0.51 12.37
C SER A 62 -8.16 0.66 13.16
N ALA A 63 -7.97 -0.17 14.19
CA ALA A 63 -6.72 -0.17 14.97
C ALA A 63 -5.49 -0.39 14.07
N THR A 64 -5.56 -1.32 13.13
CA THR A 64 -4.50 -1.60 12.16
C THR A 64 -4.28 -0.43 11.19
N ALA A 65 -5.34 0.28 10.78
CA ALA A 65 -5.18 1.48 9.96
C ALA A 65 -4.49 2.60 10.73
N ARG A 66 -4.76 2.77 12.04
CA ARG A 66 -4.03 3.75 12.85
C ARG A 66 -2.54 3.44 13.00
N GLU A 67 -2.18 2.16 12.97
CA GLU A 67 -0.79 1.71 13.07
C GLU A 67 -0.04 1.85 11.74
N PHE A 68 -0.66 1.47 10.62
CA PHE A 68 -0.01 1.36 9.30
C PHE A 68 -0.54 2.35 8.25
N GLY A 69 -1.44 3.24 8.63
CA GLY A 69 -1.89 4.33 7.77
C GLY A 69 -0.79 5.38 7.61
N ILE A 70 -0.69 5.93 6.41
CA ILE A 70 0.16 7.08 6.11
C ILE A 70 -0.58 8.35 6.53
N THR A 71 0.07 9.22 7.28
CA THR A 71 -0.57 10.36 7.94
C THR A 71 -0.56 11.65 7.12
N SER A 72 0.24 11.69 6.05
CA SER A 72 0.35 12.85 5.15
C SER A 72 1.00 12.48 3.81
N LEU A 73 0.86 13.34 2.81
CA LEU A 73 1.63 13.28 1.56
C LEU A 73 3.14 13.39 1.79
N ALA A 74 3.57 14.13 2.81
CA ALA A 74 4.99 14.21 3.18
C ALA A 74 5.51 12.84 3.65
N GLU A 75 4.74 12.11 4.45
CA GLU A 75 5.09 10.74 4.85
C GLU A 75 5.06 9.79 3.66
N ALA A 76 4.09 9.91 2.74
CA ALA A 76 4.05 9.10 1.51
C ALA A 76 5.30 9.30 0.65
N ARG A 77 5.73 10.57 0.47
CA ARG A 77 7.00 10.89 -0.21
C ARG A 77 8.20 10.31 0.52
N ALA A 78 8.24 10.38 1.85
CA ALA A 78 9.30 9.77 2.64
C ALA A 78 9.31 8.23 2.51
N TYR A 79 8.15 7.59 2.42
CA TYR A 79 8.00 6.15 2.18
C TYR A 79 8.63 5.75 0.83
N LEU A 80 8.34 6.50 -0.24
CA LEU A 80 8.93 6.26 -1.57
C LEU A 80 10.45 6.46 -1.59
N ASN A 81 10.95 7.50 -0.90
CA ASN A 81 12.38 7.76 -0.80
C ASN A 81 13.12 6.79 0.14
N HIS A 82 12.40 6.00 0.93
CA HIS A 82 13.02 5.10 1.90
C HIS A 82 13.75 3.95 1.17
N PRO A 83 15.03 3.66 1.50
CA PRO A 83 15.89 2.76 0.73
C PRO A 83 15.42 1.30 0.69
N VAL A 84 14.46 0.93 1.55
CA VAL A 84 13.84 -0.41 1.57
C VAL A 84 12.38 -0.36 1.12
N LEU A 85 11.61 0.67 1.50
CA LEU A 85 10.15 0.63 1.34
C LEU A 85 9.73 1.04 -0.07
N GLY A 86 10.38 2.06 -0.65
CA GLY A 86 10.18 2.44 -2.04
C GLY A 86 10.42 1.27 -2.99
N PRO A 87 11.62 0.65 -2.98
CA PRO A 87 11.91 -0.50 -3.83
C PRO A 87 10.93 -1.66 -3.64
N ARG A 88 10.53 -1.97 -2.39
CA ARG A 88 9.55 -3.04 -2.11
C ARG A 88 8.15 -2.73 -2.65
N LEU A 89 7.70 -1.47 -2.58
CA LEU A 89 6.42 -1.08 -3.16
C LEU A 89 6.46 -1.25 -4.68
N VAL A 90 7.54 -0.79 -5.32
CA VAL A 90 7.75 -0.96 -6.77
C VAL A 90 7.74 -2.44 -7.16
N GLU A 91 8.55 -3.28 -6.50
CA GLU A 91 8.59 -4.73 -6.77
C GLU A 91 7.21 -5.38 -6.62
N MET A 92 6.42 -4.97 -5.63
CA MET A 92 5.06 -5.50 -5.42
C MET A 92 4.08 -5.04 -6.51
N LEU A 93 4.21 -3.81 -6.99
CA LEU A 93 3.40 -3.29 -8.11
C LEU A 93 3.78 -3.95 -9.44
N GLU A 94 5.06 -4.14 -9.70
CA GLU A 94 5.52 -4.91 -10.86
C GLU A 94 5.02 -6.36 -10.81
N ALA A 95 5.08 -7.01 -9.64
CA ALA A 95 4.51 -8.34 -9.45
C ALA A 95 2.99 -8.37 -9.66
N LEU A 96 2.30 -7.29 -9.28
CA LEU A 96 0.87 -7.13 -9.48
C LEU A 96 0.52 -6.99 -10.97
N GLU A 97 1.26 -6.20 -11.74
CA GLU A 97 1.06 -6.04 -13.19
C GLU A 97 1.26 -7.36 -13.94
N ASN A 98 2.22 -8.17 -13.48
CA ASN A 98 2.58 -9.46 -14.06
C ASN A 98 1.85 -10.66 -13.42
N THR A 99 0.84 -10.42 -12.59
CA THR A 99 0.11 -11.48 -11.89
C THR A 99 -0.61 -12.40 -12.89
N PRO A 100 -0.68 -13.72 -12.66
CA PRO A 100 -1.45 -14.63 -13.51
C PRO A 100 -2.97 -14.55 -13.29
N ALA A 101 -3.43 -13.81 -12.27
CA ALA A 101 -4.85 -13.64 -12.00
C ALA A 101 -5.53 -12.85 -13.15
N ALA A 102 -6.67 -13.33 -13.62
CA ALA A 102 -7.40 -12.69 -14.72
C ALA A 102 -8.07 -11.37 -14.27
N THR A 103 -8.35 -11.22 -12.97
CA THR A 103 -8.96 -10.02 -12.41
C THR A 103 -8.40 -9.68 -11.03
N ILE A 104 -8.50 -8.41 -10.63
CA ILE A 104 -8.12 -8.00 -9.27
C ILE A 104 -8.97 -8.67 -8.19
N GLN A 105 -10.21 -9.03 -8.52
CA GLN A 105 -11.13 -9.76 -7.65
C GLN A 105 -10.65 -11.19 -7.39
N GLU A 106 -10.09 -11.86 -8.40
CA GLU A 106 -9.48 -13.18 -8.26
C GLU A 106 -8.23 -13.11 -7.38
N LEU A 107 -7.38 -12.11 -7.59
CA LEU A 107 -6.17 -11.94 -6.79
C LEU A 107 -6.47 -11.57 -5.33
N LEU A 108 -7.25 -10.52 -5.09
CA LEU A 108 -7.42 -9.92 -3.76
C LEU A 108 -8.64 -10.46 -2.98
N GLY A 109 -9.58 -11.07 -3.69
CA GLY A 109 -10.72 -11.84 -3.17
C GLY A 109 -11.95 -11.01 -2.79
N GLY A 110 -11.79 -9.85 -2.14
CA GLY A 110 -12.93 -9.12 -1.58
C GLY A 110 -12.84 -7.61 -1.74
N PRO A 111 -13.96 -6.89 -1.51
CA PRO A 111 -14.06 -5.45 -1.78
C PRO A 111 -13.11 -4.63 -0.91
N THR A 112 -12.85 -5.05 0.33
CA THR A 112 -11.98 -4.30 1.24
C THR A 112 -10.52 -4.26 0.78
N PRO A 113 -9.83 -5.40 0.50
CA PRO A 113 -8.50 -5.37 -0.12
C PRO A 113 -8.45 -4.58 -1.45
N ILE A 114 -9.43 -4.75 -2.32
CA ILE A 114 -9.47 -4.05 -3.62
C ILE A 114 -9.55 -2.54 -3.42
N TRP A 115 -10.38 -2.09 -2.48
CA TRP A 115 -10.45 -0.68 -2.13
C TRP A 115 -9.15 -0.16 -1.50
N GLN A 116 -8.48 -0.95 -0.66
CA GLN A 116 -7.21 -0.55 -0.04
C GLN A 116 -6.11 -0.34 -1.08
N LEU A 117 -5.99 -1.24 -2.07
CA LEU A 117 -5.07 -1.05 -3.20
C LEU A 117 -5.42 0.22 -3.98
N HIS A 118 -6.70 0.44 -4.29
CA HIS A 118 -7.14 1.62 -5.04
C HIS A 118 -6.79 2.94 -4.32
N ALA A 119 -6.99 2.97 -3.00
CA ALA A 119 -6.62 4.11 -2.16
C ALA A 119 -5.10 4.30 -2.05
N SER A 120 -4.34 3.19 -1.99
CA SER A 120 -2.87 3.22 -1.97
C SER A 120 -2.29 3.78 -3.27
N LEU A 121 -2.74 3.28 -4.43
CA LEU A 121 -2.32 3.79 -5.74
C LEU A 121 -2.63 5.29 -5.90
N THR A 122 -3.83 5.71 -5.47
CA THR A 122 -4.22 7.13 -5.51
C THR A 122 -3.31 7.99 -4.62
N LEU A 123 -2.96 7.52 -3.42
CA LEU A 123 -2.04 8.21 -2.52
C LEU A 123 -0.65 8.36 -3.16
N PHE A 124 -0.08 7.27 -3.67
CA PHE A 124 1.28 7.31 -4.18
C PHE A 124 1.40 8.01 -5.53
N LEU A 125 0.36 8.00 -6.37
CA LEU A 125 0.29 8.85 -7.55
C LEU A 125 0.35 10.34 -7.18
N ARG A 126 -0.34 10.76 -6.11
CA ARG A 126 -0.26 12.14 -5.59
C ARG A 126 1.09 12.45 -4.91
N ALA A 127 1.74 11.44 -4.34
CA ALA A 127 3.05 11.58 -3.74
C ALA A 127 4.18 11.68 -4.79
N ASP A 128 4.00 11.06 -5.96
CA ASP A 128 4.95 10.99 -7.08
C ASP A 128 4.28 11.36 -8.42
N PRO A 129 3.82 12.62 -8.59
CA PRO A 129 3.05 13.03 -9.77
C PRO A 129 3.87 13.00 -11.07
N ASP A 130 5.20 13.11 -10.97
CA ASP A 130 6.12 13.08 -12.11
C ASP A 130 6.63 11.65 -12.41
N ALA A 131 6.08 10.63 -11.74
CA ALA A 131 6.47 9.23 -11.88
C ALA A 131 7.98 8.99 -11.77
N GLN A 132 8.64 9.62 -10.80
CA GLN A 132 10.07 9.47 -10.56
C GLN A 132 10.42 8.06 -10.06
N PHE A 133 9.54 7.45 -9.26
CA PHE A 133 9.73 6.13 -8.69
C PHE A 133 9.01 5.05 -9.49
N PHE A 134 7.76 5.31 -9.88
CA PHE A 134 6.92 4.32 -10.55
C PHE A 134 5.73 4.96 -11.26
N ASP A 135 5.25 4.34 -12.35
CA ASP A 135 4.02 4.76 -13.04
C ASP A 135 2.79 4.16 -12.35
N PHE A 136 2.34 4.79 -11.26
CA PHE A 136 1.13 4.36 -10.55
C PHE A 136 -0.15 4.47 -11.41
N GLN A 137 -0.14 5.32 -12.45
CA GLN A 137 -1.27 5.48 -13.37
C GLN A 137 -1.45 4.23 -14.23
N ALA A 138 -0.36 3.58 -14.67
CA ALA A 138 -0.44 2.34 -15.43
C ALA A 138 -1.21 1.22 -14.69
N VAL A 139 -0.96 1.06 -13.39
CA VAL A 139 -1.67 0.08 -12.55
C VAL A 139 -3.14 0.46 -12.35
N LEU A 140 -3.42 1.76 -12.19
CA LEU A 140 -4.79 2.27 -12.15
C LEU A 140 -5.53 2.01 -13.47
N ASP A 141 -4.87 2.20 -14.61
CA ASP A 141 -5.41 1.92 -15.94
C ASP A 141 -5.75 0.43 -16.08
N GLN A 142 -4.86 -0.46 -15.64
CA GLN A 142 -5.05 -1.91 -15.73
C GLN A 142 -6.22 -2.42 -14.88
N PHE A 143 -6.35 -1.97 -13.62
CA PHE A 143 -7.28 -2.58 -12.67
C PHE A 143 -8.50 -1.71 -12.32
N TYR A 144 -8.46 -0.42 -12.62
CA TYR A 144 -9.45 0.57 -12.20
C TYR A 144 -9.90 1.50 -13.33
N ASN A 145 -9.63 1.17 -14.60
CA ASN A 145 -9.93 2.00 -15.78
C ASN A 145 -9.37 3.44 -15.65
N GLY A 146 -8.23 3.57 -14.99
CA GLY A 146 -7.53 4.85 -14.77
C GLY A 146 -8.17 5.76 -13.73
N ALA A 147 -9.29 5.35 -13.12
CA ALA A 147 -10.01 6.16 -12.17
C ALA A 147 -9.30 6.20 -10.81
N LEU A 148 -9.27 7.37 -10.17
CA LEU A 148 -8.81 7.52 -8.79
C LEU A 148 -9.88 7.07 -7.79
N SER A 149 -9.43 6.70 -6.59
CA SER A 149 -10.33 6.42 -5.48
C SER A 149 -10.97 7.71 -4.99
N ALA A 150 -12.26 7.92 -5.26
CA ALA A 150 -12.99 9.13 -4.88
C ALA A 150 -13.01 9.39 -3.36
N ARG A 151 -12.78 8.37 -2.52
CA ARG A 151 -12.61 8.54 -1.07
C ARG A 151 -11.21 9.03 -0.74
N ALA A 152 -10.18 8.46 -1.37
CA ALA A 152 -8.81 8.88 -1.14
C ALA A 152 -8.56 10.30 -1.66
N VAL A 153 -9.09 10.65 -2.84
CA VAL A 153 -9.02 12.01 -3.40
C VAL A 153 -9.55 13.05 -2.40
N ARG A 154 -10.76 12.85 -1.86
CA ARG A 154 -11.34 13.77 -0.87
C ARG A 154 -10.45 13.98 0.35
N VAL A 155 -9.88 12.90 0.89
CA VAL A 155 -9.00 12.96 2.06
C VAL A 155 -7.72 13.74 1.75
N LEU A 156 -7.18 13.60 0.54
CA LEU A 156 -5.94 14.29 0.12
C LEU A 156 -6.20 15.76 -0.23
N ASP A 157 -7.33 16.06 -0.87
CA ASP A 157 -7.73 17.44 -1.15
C ASP A 157 -7.95 18.22 0.17
N GLU A 158 -8.60 17.61 1.17
CA GLU A 158 -8.77 18.19 2.50
C GLU A 158 -7.44 18.45 3.23
N GLU A 159 -6.44 17.58 3.05
CA GLU A 159 -5.09 17.76 3.58
C GLU A 159 -4.37 18.94 2.90
N GLU A 160 -4.37 18.97 1.57
CA GLU A 160 -3.73 20.02 0.77
C GLU A 160 -4.34 21.41 1.03
N GLU A 161 -5.66 21.50 1.18
CA GLU A 161 -6.36 22.74 1.56
C GLU A 161 -5.97 23.23 2.97
N ALA A 162 -5.82 22.30 3.91
CA ALA A 162 -5.40 22.63 5.27
C ALA A 162 -3.96 23.16 5.29
N ASP A 163 -3.05 22.54 4.54
CA ASP A 163 -1.65 22.97 4.43
C ASP A 163 -1.51 24.33 3.71
N ALA A 164 -2.35 24.62 2.71
CA ALA A 164 -2.35 25.90 2.00
C ALA A 164 -2.88 27.08 2.83
N SER A 165 -3.55 26.80 3.95
CA SER A 165 -4.16 27.81 4.83
C SER A 165 -3.24 28.27 5.99
N VAL A 166 -2.01 27.75 6.05
CA VAL A 166 -1.00 28.00 7.10
C VAL A 166 0.14 28.86 6.55
#